data_AF-A0A9D0ZV42-F1
#
_entry.id   AF-A0A9D0ZV42-F1
#
_cell.length_a   1.000
_cell.length_b   1.000
_cell.length_c   1.000
_cell.angle_alpha   90.00
_cell.angle_beta   90.00
_cell.angle_gamma   90.00
#
_symmetry.space_group_name_H-M   'P 1'
#
loop_
_entity.id
_entity.type
_entity.pdbx_description
1 polymer ?
#
loop_
_entity_poly.entity_id
_entity_poly.type
_entity_poly.pdbx_seq_one_letter_code
_entity_poly.pdbx_strand_id
1 'polypeptide(L)'
;MIKLTLDKRQLCDIQGRLFELALKEGYDCPEFIRAFMNSRAAEALDDVYDRLQWAGEEYILEELADETNGLKKAGEIYHREVMYWAGYTYRYWH
;
A
#
# COMPACT_ATOMS: atom_id res chain seq x y z
N MET A 1 -12.24 -12.21 18.71
CA MET A 1 -11.51 -11.03 18.22
C MET A 1 -10.03 -11.36 18.26
N ILE A 2 -9.38 -11.53 17.09
CA ILE A 2 -7.93 -11.75 17.03
C ILE A 2 -7.27 -10.44 17.45
N LYS A 3 -6.46 -10.45 18.51
CA LYS A 3 -5.63 -9.28 18.86
C LYS A 3 -4.41 -9.28 17.94
N LEU A 4 -4.32 -8.30 17.03
CA LEU A 4 -3.07 -8.09 16.30
C LEU A 4 -1.94 -7.73 17.28
N THR A 5 -0.74 -8.24 17.00
CA THR A 5 0.48 -7.79 17.65
C THR A 5 0.76 -6.32 17.28
N LEU A 6 1.70 -5.68 17.98
CA LEU A 6 2.08 -4.30 17.68
C LEU A 6 2.62 -4.18 16.25
N ASP A 7 3.52 -5.10 15.87
CA ASP A 7 4.18 -5.10 14.55
C ASP A 7 3.18 -5.24 13.40
N LYS A 8 2.19 -6.14 13.55
CA LYS A 8 1.13 -6.28 12.53
C LYS A 8 0.29 -5.01 12.37
N ARG A 9 0.02 -4.28 13.46
CA ARG A 9 -0.70 -2.99 13.38
C ARG A 9 0.14 -1.91 12.73
N GLN A 10 1.45 -1.92 12.96
CA GLN A 10 2.38 -1.00 12.28
C GLN A 10 2.43 -1.26 10.78
N LEU A 11 2.46 -2.52 10.34
CA LEU A 11 2.40 -2.86 8.91
C LEU A 11 1.08 -2.40 8.27
N CYS A 12 -0.05 -2.58 8.95
CA CYS A 12 -1.33 -2.06 8.47
C CYS A 12 -1.30 -0.52 8.33
N ASP A 13 -0.70 0.17 9.30
CA ASP A 13 -0.56 1.63 9.27
C ASP A 13 0.37 2.10 8.14
N ILE A 14 1.50 1.41 7.91
CA ILE A 14 2.42 1.71 6.79
C ILE A 14 1.69 1.56 5.46
N GLN A 15 0.92 0.48 5.26
CA GLN A 15 0.18 0.28 4.02
C GLN A 15 -0.98 1.29 3.85
N GLY A 16 -1.64 1.68 4.94
CA GLY A 16 -2.62 2.77 4.92
C GLY A 16 -1.98 4.09 4.49
N ARG A 17 -0.84 4.45 5.08
CA ARG A 17 -0.08 5.66 4.73
C ARG A 17 0.49 5.63 3.31
N LEU A 18 0.89 4.46 2.80
CA LEU A 18 1.28 4.26 1.41
C LEU A 18 0.15 4.65 0.45
N PHE A 19 -1.09 4.25 0.73
CA PHE A 19 -2.23 4.58 -0.11
C PHE A 19 -2.57 6.08 -0.04
N GLU A 20 -2.42 6.71 1.13
CA GLU A 20 -2.52 8.17 1.25
C GLU A 20 -1.41 8.90 0.48
N LEU A 21 -0.18 8.37 0.51
CA LEU A 21 0.95 8.91 -0.24
C LEU A 21 0.67 8.83 -1.74
N ALA A 22 0.11 7.72 -2.23
CA ALA A 22 -0.25 7.59 -3.64
C ALA A 22 -1.28 8.63 -4.08
N LEU A 23 -2.27 8.93 -3.22
CA LEU A 23 -3.21 10.03 -3.46
C LEU A 23 -2.50 11.38 -3.50
N LYS A 24 -1.57 11.63 -2.57
CA LYS A 24 -0.79 12.88 -2.50
C LYS A 24 0.09 13.09 -3.75
N GLU A 25 0.64 12.00 -4.31
CA GLU A 25 1.44 11.99 -5.54
C GLU A 25 0.61 12.11 -6.83
N GLY A 26 -0.72 12.15 -6.70
CA GLY A 26 -1.67 12.38 -7.80
C GLY A 26 -1.93 11.18 -8.69
N TYR A 27 -1.75 9.96 -8.17
CA TYR A 27 -2.10 8.75 -8.89
C TYR A 27 -3.62 8.56 -9.02
N ASP A 28 -4.03 7.90 -10.10
CA ASP A 28 -5.39 7.40 -10.27
C ASP A 28 -5.66 6.32 -9.20
N CYS A 29 -6.59 6.59 -8.30
CA CYS A 29 -6.83 5.76 -7.12
C CYS A 29 -7.29 4.33 -7.48
N PRO A 30 -8.30 4.11 -8.34
CA PRO A 30 -8.68 2.76 -8.77
C PRO A 30 -7.51 1.99 -9.40
N GLU A 31 -6.77 2.62 -10.31
CA GLU A 31 -5.66 1.97 -11.01
C GLU A 31 -4.49 1.66 -10.08
N PHE A 32 -4.16 2.58 -9.16
CA PHE A 32 -3.14 2.36 -8.13
C PHE A 32 -3.49 1.17 -7.24
N ILE A 33 -4.72 1.14 -6.70
CA ILE A 33 -5.18 0.06 -5.82
C ILE A 33 -5.09 -1.29 -6.54
N ARG A 34 -5.57 -1.34 -7.78
CA ARG A 34 -5.51 -2.55 -8.61
C ARG A 34 -4.08 -2.98 -8.87
N ALA A 35 -3.19 -2.04 -9.19
CA ALA A 35 -1.78 -2.31 -9.43
C ALA A 35 -1.11 -2.87 -8.16
N PHE A 36 -1.31 -2.23 -7.01
CA PHE A 36 -0.77 -2.67 -5.74
C PHE A 36 -1.26 -4.06 -5.34
N MET A 37 -2.57 -4.32 -5.39
CA MET A 37 -3.14 -5.60 -4.95
C MET A 37 -2.72 -6.80 -5.84
N ASN A 38 -2.16 -6.55 -7.02
CA ASN A 38 -1.64 -7.59 -7.92
C ASN A 38 -0.11 -7.57 -8.03
N SER A 39 0.58 -6.82 -7.17
CA SER A 39 2.02 -6.64 -7.24
C SER A 39 2.79 -7.63 -6.37
N ARG A 40 4.05 -7.85 -6.73
CA ARG A 40 5.04 -8.54 -5.90
C ARG A 40 5.35 -7.73 -4.65
N ALA A 41 5.26 -6.40 -4.69
CA ALA A 41 5.41 -5.57 -3.50
C ALA A 41 4.36 -5.90 -2.42
N ALA A 42 3.11 -6.19 -2.81
CA ALA A 42 2.09 -6.65 -1.87
C ALA A 42 2.40 -8.07 -1.34
N GLU A 43 2.79 -8.99 -2.22
CA GLU A 43 3.19 -10.36 -1.84
C GLU A 43 4.39 -10.37 -0.87
N ALA A 44 5.40 -9.55 -1.13
CA ALA A 44 6.61 -9.46 -0.33
C ALA A 44 6.34 -8.91 1.08
N LEU A 45 5.39 -7.99 1.23
CA LEU A 45 4.98 -7.56 2.56
C LEU A 45 4.40 -8.73 3.38
N ASP A 46 3.78 -9.72 2.75
CA ASP A 46 3.16 -10.88 3.42
C ASP A 46 4.17 -11.98 3.81
N ASP A 47 5.41 -11.93 3.31
CA ASP A 47 6.45 -12.93 3.59
C ASP A 47 7.03 -12.82 5.02
N VAL A 48 7.57 -13.91 5.55
CA VAL A 48 8.06 -14.03 6.94
C VAL A 48 9.32 -13.19 7.17
N TYR A 49 10.11 -12.94 6.12
CA TYR A 49 11.36 -12.17 6.17
C TYR A 49 11.55 -11.34 4.91
N ASP A 50 10.90 -10.17 4.85
CA ASP A 50 11.10 -9.23 3.74
C ASP A 50 11.62 -7.87 4.21
N ARG A 51 12.49 -7.27 3.40
CA ARG A 51 13.09 -5.95 3.67
C ARG A 51 12.04 -4.83 3.59
N LEU A 52 10.99 -5.00 2.80
CA LEU A 52 9.87 -4.06 2.66
C LEU A 52 9.09 -3.88 3.96
N GLN A 53 9.13 -4.84 4.88
CA GLN A 53 8.51 -4.69 6.21
C GLN A 53 9.15 -3.58 7.05
N TRP A 54 10.40 -3.23 6.74
CA TRP A 54 11.17 -2.17 7.39
C TRP A 54 11.34 -0.93 6.50
N ALA A 55 10.78 -0.98 5.29
CA ALA A 55 10.84 0.13 4.36
C ALA A 55 9.75 1.17 4.67
N GLY A 56 10.07 2.44 4.44
CA GLY A 56 9.07 3.51 4.48
C GLY A 56 8.12 3.43 3.30
N GLU A 57 6.96 4.07 3.42
CA GLU A 57 5.95 4.15 2.36
C GLU A 57 6.49 4.64 1.01
N GLU A 58 7.47 5.55 0.99
CA GLU A 58 8.09 6.07 -0.24
C GLU A 58 8.84 4.99 -1.01
N TYR A 59 9.61 4.13 -0.33
CA TYR A 59 10.34 3.05 -0.98
C TYR A 59 9.41 1.98 -1.56
N ILE A 60 8.34 1.64 -0.82
CA ILE A 60 7.34 0.68 -1.31
C ILE A 60 6.65 1.23 -2.57
N LEU A 61 6.40 2.54 -2.63
CA LEU A 61 5.81 3.19 -3.78
C LEU A 61 6.75 3.20 -4.99
N GLU A 62 8.05 3.43 -4.78
CA GLU A 62 9.07 3.36 -5.83
C GLU A 62 9.18 1.94 -6.42
N GLU A 63 9.30 0.92 -5.57
CA GLU A 63 9.34 -0.48 -6.01
C GLU A 63 8.10 -0.87 -6.80
N LEU A 64 6.91 -0.44 -6.35
CA LEU A 64 5.67 -0.67 -7.08
C LEU A 64 5.68 0.02 -8.45
N ALA A 65 6.14 1.27 -8.51
CA ALA A 65 6.20 2.02 -9.76
C ALA A 65 7.18 1.38 -10.75
N ASP A 66 8.31 0.87 -10.28
CA ASP A 66 9.27 0.14 -11.10
C ASP A 66 8.68 -1.18 -11.60
N GLU A 67 7.99 -1.93 -10.74
CA GLU A 67 7.32 -3.19 -11.08
C GLU A 67 6.26 -3.00 -12.16
N THR A 68 5.47 -1.93 -12.09
CA THR A 68 4.34 -1.70 -13.01
C THR A 68 4.73 -0.94 -14.28
N ASN A 69 6.03 -0.69 -14.50
CA ASN A 69 6.53 0.19 -15.57
C ASN A 69 5.91 1.60 -15.52
N GLY A 70 5.70 2.11 -14.32
CA GLY A 70 5.04 3.37 -14.02
C GLY A 70 3.60 3.20 -13.56
N LEU A 71 3.11 4.21 -12.85
CA LEU A 71 1.74 4.27 -12.32
C LEU A 71 0.98 5.40 -13.01
N LYS A 72 -0.29 5.16 -13.32
CA LYS A 72 -1.15 6.14 -13.98
C LYS A 72 -1.39 7.34 -13.07
N LYS A 73 -1.09 8.55 -13.57
CA LYS A 73 -1.36 9.83 -12.89
C LYS A 73 -2.60 10.51 -13.44
N ALA A 74 -3.16 11.45 -12.65
CA ALA A 74 -4.24 12.35 -13.03
C ALA A 74 -5.52 11.63 -13.51
N GLY A 75 -6.16 10.89 -12.61
CA GLY A 75 -7.40 10.16 -12.86
C GLY A 75 -8.44 10.35 -11.76
N GLU A 76 -9.21 9.30 -11.48
CA GLU A 76 -10.20 9.34 -10.40
C GLU A 76 -9.49 9.37 -9.04
N ILE A 77 -9.95 10.26 -8.16
CA ILE A 77 -9.42 10.42 -6.80
C ILE A 77 -10.49 10.06 -5.78
N TYR A 78 -10.08 9.34 -4.74
CA TYR A 78 -10.93 9.04 -3.60
C TYR A 78 -10.66 9.99 -2.44
N HIS A 79 -11.57 10.00 -1.47
CA HIS A 79 -11.34 10.70 -0.21
C HIS A 79 -10.13 10.08 0.51
N ARG A 80 -9.32 10.91 1.17
CA ARG A 80 -8.12 10.48 1.89
C ARG A 80 -8.36 9.30 2.83
N GLU A 81 -9.41 9.38 3.64
CA GLU A 81 -9.79 8.27 4.56
C GLU A 81 -10.10 6.98 3.81
N VAL A 82 -10.73 7.04 2.63
CA VAL A 82 -11.01 5.85 1.83
C VAL A 82 -9.70 5.19 1.40
N MET A 83 -8.70 5.99 1.00
CA MET A 83 -7.38 5.48 0.64
C MET A 83 -6.66 4.84 1.85
N TYR A 84 -6.62 5.54 2.99
CA TYR A 84 -6.00 5.01 4.20
C TYR A 84 -6.63 3.67 4.61
N TRP A 85 -7.96 3.62 4.71
CA TRP A 85 -8.65 2.41 5.14
C TRP A 85 -8.61 1.30 4.11
N ALA A 86 -8.56 1.60 2.81
CA ALA A 86 -8.38 0.58 1.77
C ALA A 86 -7.06 -0.17 1.95
N GLY A 87 -5.95 0.55 2.14
CA GLY A 87 -4.66 -0.06 2.43
C GLY A 87 -4.66 -0.78 3.79
N TYR A 88 -5.10 -0.11 4.85
CA TYR A 88 -5.11 -0.70 6.19
C TYR A 88 -5.91 -2.00 6.26
N THR A 89 -7.11 -2.00 5.68
CA THR A 89 -7.98 -3.18 5.71
C THR A 89 -7.43 -4.29 4.83
N TYR A 90 -6.91 -4.00 3.64
CA TYR A 90 -6.29 -5.02 2.81
C TYR A 90 -5.22 -5.81 3.60
N ARG A 91 -4.30 -5.11 4.29
CA ARG A 91 -3.31 -5.80 5.13
C ARG A 91 -3.88 -6.50 6.35
N TYR A 92 -4.99 -6.03 6.92
CA TYR A 92 -5.58 -6.71 8.07
C TYR A 92 -6.06 -8.13 7.71
N TRP A 93 -6.50 -8.35 6.46
CA TRP A 93 -7.07 -9.61 5.97
C TRP A 93 -6.09 -10.47 5.14
N HIS A 94 -4.84 -10.04 4.96
CA HIS A 94 -3.74 -10.81 4.35
C HIS A 94 -2.59 -10.98 5.35
#